data_AF-A0A5B6WF11-F1
#
_entry.id   AF-A0A5B6WF11-F1
#
_cell.length_a   1.000
_cell.length_b   1.000
_cell.length_c   1.000
_cell.angle_alpha   90.00
_cell.angle_beta   90.00
_cell.angle_gamma   90.00
#
_symmetry.space_group_name_H-M   'P 1'
#
loop_
_entity.id
_entity.type
_entity.pdbx_description
1 polymer ?
#
loop_
_entity_poly.entity_id
_entity_poly.type
_entity_poly.pdbx_seq_one_letter_code
_entity_poly.pdbx_strand_id
1 'polypeptide(L)'
;MNDLDCTPEQKLKGAVSLLRDEAYQWWLTVKEGTQPDRLTGEFFKTTFQSKYVRASYVDAHRRGFLNLTQGDQSVAEYEAEFLRLSRYT
;
A
#
# COMPACT_ATOMS: atom_id res chain seq x y z
N MET A 1 18.65 4.16 10.67
CA MET A 1 17.61 3.12 10.53
C MET A 1 18.18 2.12 9.56
N ASN A 2 18.54 0.91 10.02
CA ASN A 2 19.17 -0.08 9.15
C ASN A 2 18.13 -0.52 8.13
N ASP A 3 18.31 -0.11 6.87
CA ASP A 3 17.70 -0.81 5.75
C ASP A 3 18.32 -2.22 5.82
N LEU A 4 17.56 -3.17 6.36
CA LEU A 4 17.86 -4.57 6.14
C LEU A 4 17.74 -4.74 4.63
N ASP A 5 18.88 -4.88 3.95
CA ASP A 5 18.98 -5.15 2.51
C ASP A 5 18.34 -6.50 2.20
N CYS A 6 17.01 -6.52 2.25
CA CYS A 6 16.20 -7.66 1.88
C CYS A 6 16.02 -7.64 0.37
N THR A 7 16.20 -8.80 -0.25
CA THR A 7 15.87 -8.96 -1.66
C THR A 7 14.36 -8.73 -1.88
N PRO A 8 13.93 -8.33 -3.09
CA PRO A 8 12.52 -8.17 -3.41
C PRO A 8 11.67 -9.41 -3.04
N GLU A 9 12.23 -10.61 -3.21
CA GLU A 9 11.58 -11.87 -2.85
C GLU A 9 11.43 -12.03 -1.33
N GLN A 10 12.44 -11.63 -0.56
CA GLN A 10 12.35 -11.64 0.91
C GLN A 10 11.30 -10.65 1.41
N LYS A 11 11.25 -9.45 0.83
CA LYS A 11 10.22 -8.45 1.14
C LYS A 11 8.82 -8.97 0.83
N LEU A 12 8.63 -9.63 -0.33
CA LEU A 12 7.36 -10.26 -0.68
C LEU A 12 6.99 -11.38 0.30
N LYS A 13 7.93 -12.28 0.64
CA LYS A 13 7.68 -13.35 1.62
C LYS A 13 7.27 -12.79 2.99
N GLY A 14 7.93 -11.72 3.43
CA GLY A 14 7.57 -11.02 4.66
C GLY A 14 6.19 -10.36 4.61
N ALA A 15 5.83 -9.72 3.49
CA ALA A 15 4.48 -9.15 3.34
C ALA A 15 3.39 -10.24 3.36
N VAL A 16 3.65 -11.38 2.70
CA VAL A 16 2.72 -12.51 2.65
C VAL A 16 2.55 -13.17 4.02
N SER A 17 3.60 -13.25 4.84
CA SER A 17 3.52 -13.83 6.19
C SER A 17 2.70 -12.98 7.18
N LEU A 18 2.44 -11.72 6.86
CA LEU A 18 1.59 -10.83 7.67
C LEU A 18 0.10 -10.96 7.33
N LEU A 19 -0.25 -11.62 6.23
CA LEU A 19 -1.65 -11.86 5.87
C LEU A 19 -2.31 -12.83 6.86
N ARG A 20 -3.58 -12.60 7.15
CA ARG A 20 -4.39 -13.43 8.05
C ARG A 20 -5.66 -13.88 7.35
N ASP A 21 -6.14 -15.06 7.73
CA ASP A 21 -7.46 -15.59 7.39
C ASP A 21 -7.78 -15.46 5.89
N GLU A 22 -8.87 -14.75 5.56
CA GLU A 22 -9.36 -14.54 4.20
C GLU A 22 -8.32 -13.89 3.28
N ALA A 23 -7.47 -13.00 3.81
CA ALA A 23 -6.46 -12.34 3.01
C ALA A 23 -5.36 -13.30 2.57
N TYR A 24 -4.97 -14.23 3.45
CA TYR A 24 -4.01 -15.27 3.11
C TYR A 24 -4.60 -16.27 2.11
N GLN A 25 -5.84 -16.73 2.34
CA GLN A 25 -6.52 -17.64 1.42
C GLN A 25 -6.67 -17.05 0.01
N TRP A 26 -7.10 -15.78 -0.08
CA TRP A 26 -7.15 -15.09 -1.36
C TRP A 26 -5.78 -15.03 -2.06
N TRP A 27 -4.72 -14.73 -1.32
CA TRP A 27 -3.38 -14.65 -1.90
C TRP A 27 -2.91 -16.00 -2.44
N LEU A 28 -3.24 -17.11 -1.79
CA LEU A 28 -2.95 -18.45 -2.31
C LEU A 28 -3.65 -18.70 -3.66
N THR A 29 -4.92 -18.31 -3.81
CA THR A 29 -5.65 -18.43 -5.08
C THR A 29 -5.02 -17.58 -6.19
N VAL A 30 -4.61 -16.34 -5.88
CA VAL A 30 -3.92 -15.48 -6.85
C VAL A 30 -2.58 -16.07 -7.26
N LYS A 31 -1.83 -16.61 -6.29
CA LYS A 31 -0.52 -17.22 -6.51
C LYS A 31 -0.63 -18.45 -7.41
N GLU A 32 -1.64 -19.30 -7.21
CA GLU A 32 -1.87 -20.50 -8.01
C GLU A 32 -2.23 -20.18 -9.47
N GLY A 33 -2.96 -19.09 -9.70
CA GLY A 33 -3.33 -18.63 -11.04
C GLY A 33 -2.27 -17.78 -11.76
N THR A 34 -1.11 -17.53 -11.16
CA THR A 34 -0.10 -16.58 -11.68
C THR A 34 1.23 -17.28 -11.93
N GLN A 35 1.87 -16.99 -13.06
CA GLN A 35 3.19 -17.55 -13.39
C GLN A 35 4.27 -17.05 -12.40
N PRO A 36 5.23 -17.90 -11.98
CA PRO A 36 6.22 -17.54 -10.97
C PRO A 36 7.06 -16.30 -11.28
N ASP A 37 7.36 -16.05 -12.56
CA ASP A 37 8.10 -14.87 -13.04
C ASP A 37 7.34 -13.55 -12.83
N ARG A 38 6.01 -13.61 -12.70
CA ARG A 38 5.14 -12.44 -12.48
C ARG A 38 4.86 -12.16 -11.00
N LEU A 39 5.23 -13.07 -10.09
CA LEU A 39 5.01 -12.93 -8.65
C LEU A 39 6.03 -12.00 -8.00
N THR A 40 5.96 -10.72 -8.37
CA THR A 40 6.81 -9.67 -7.80
C THR A 40 6.14 -8.99 -6.61
N GLY A 41 6.92 -8.29 -5.79
CA GLY A 41 6.38 -7.45 -4.70
C GLY A 41 5.43 -6.35 -5.21
N GLU A 42 5.69 -5.82 -6.40
CA GLU A 42 4.82 -4.85 -7.06
C GLU A 42 3.47 -5.47 -7.47
N PHE A 43 3.50 -6.66 -8.07
CA PHE A 43 2.28 -7.39 -8.42
C PHE A 43 1.41 -7.68 -7.19
N PHE A 44 2.03 -8.14 -6.09
CA PHE A 44 1.35 -8.32 -4.81
C PHE A 44 0.69 -7.02 -4.35
N LYS A 45 1.44 -5.91 -4.31
CA LYS A 45 0.94 -4.62 -3.85
C LYS A 45 -0.27 -4.16 -4.68
N THR A 46 -0.17 -4.22 -6.00
CA THR A 46 -1.23 -3.77 -6.93
C THR A 46 -2.49 -4.61 -6.80
N THR A 47 -2.37 -5.94 -6.76
CA THR A 47 -3.52 -6.84 -6.64
C THR A 47 -4.17 -6.76 -5.26
N PHE A 48 -3.37 -6.63 -4.20
CA PHE A 48 -3.87 -6.43 -2.84
C PHE A 48 -4.64 -5.12 -2.71
N GLN A 49 -4.07 -4.01 -3.23
CA GLN A 49 -4.74 -2.72 -3.24
C GLN A 49 -6.04 -2.77 -4.03
N SER A 50 -6.05 -3.36 -5.22
CA SER A 50 -7.26 -3.50 -6.03
C SER A 50 -8.39 -4.26 -5.31
N LYS A 51 -8.05 -5.30 -4.54
CA LYS A 51 -9.04 -6.10 -3.81
C LYS A 51 -9.58 -5.40 -2.56
N TYR A 52 -8.69 -4.84 -1.74
CA TYR A 52 -9.05 -4.38 -0.38
C TYR A 52 -9.16 -2.86 -0.25
N VAL A 53 -8.57 -2.10 -1.16
CA VAL A 53 -8.60 -0.63 -1.15
C VAL A 53 -9.54 -0.17 -2.26
N ARG A 54 -10.71 0.35 -1.88
CA ARG A 54 -11.68 0.89 -2.84
C ARG A 54 -11.08 2.07 -3.59
N ALA A 55 -11.26 2.13 -4.91
CA ALA A 55 -10.86 3.28 -5.73
C ALA A 55 -11.40 4.61 -5.17
N SER A 56 -12.66 4.61 -4.70
CA SER A 56 -13.28 5.79 -4.07
C SER A 56 -12.55 6.29 -2.83
N TYR A 57 -11.90 5.39 -2.07
CA TYR A 57 -11.10 5.76 -0.91
C TYR A 57 -9.81 6.47 -1.35
N VAL A 58 -9.12 5.92 -2.35
CA VAL A 58 -7.91 6.54 -2.93
C VAL A 58 -8.24 7.90 -3.52
N ASP A 59 -9.32 8.01 -4.28
CA ASP A 59 -9.75 9.26 -4.90
C ASP A 59 -10.13 10.33 -3.86
N ALA A 60 -10.74 9.93 -2.74
CA ALA A 60 -11.04 10.85 -1.65
C ALA A 60 -9.76 11.41 -1.02
N HIS A 61 -8.73 10.59 -0.81
CA HIS A 61 -7.45 11.03 -0.27
C HIS A 61 -6.68 11.92 -1.25
N ARG A 62 -6.70 11.59 -2.55
CA ARG A 62 -6.14 12.45 -3.61
C ARG A 62 -6.80 13.83 -3.65
N ARG A 63 -8.14 13.88 -3.58
CA ARG A 63 -8.87 15.16 -3.47
C ARG A 63 -8.52 15.92 -2.19
N GLY A 64 -8.41 15.21 -1.06
CA GLY A 64 -7.96 15.79 0.20
C GLY A 64 -6.57 16.42 0.08
N PHE A 65 -5.64 15.75 -0.61
CA PHE A 65 -4.30 16.27 -0.86
C PHE A 65 -4.32 17.53 -1.73
N LEU A 66 -5.05 17.49 -2.86
CA LEU A 66 -5.14 18.63 -3.79
C LEU A 66 -5.77 19.87 -3.14
N ASN A 67 -6.70 19.66 -2.21
CA ASN A 67 -7.37 20.74 -1.51
C ASN A 67 -6.70 21.08 -0.16
N LEU A 68 -5.57 20.45 0.17
CA LEU A 68 -4.88 20.68 1.42
C LEU A 68 -4.29 22.09 1.42
N THR A 69 -4.73 22.90 2.38
CA THR A 69 -4.17 24.21 2.67
C THR A 69 -3.84 24.26 4.15
N GLN A 70 -2.82 25.01 4.55
CA GLN A 70 -2.45 25.10 5.97
C GLN A 70 -3.56 25.72 6.82
N GLY A 71 -4.23 26.76 6.31
CA GLY A 71 -5.27 27.47 7.05
C GLY A 71 -4.77 27.91 8.43
N ASP A 72 -5.55 27.58 9.46
CA ASP A 72 -5.24 27.87 10.86
C ASP A 72 -4.40 26.76 11.55
N GLN A 73 -4.01 25.71 10.82
CA GLN A 73 -3.20 24.62 11.38
C GLN A 73 -1.78 25.09 11.67
N SER A 74 -1.19 24.55 12.73
CA SER A 74 0.25 24.65 12.94
C SER A 74 1.00 23.96 11.80
N VAL A 75 2.25 24.38 11.57
CA VAL A 75 3.10 23.77 10.53
C VAL A 75 3.25 22.26 10.74
N ALA A 76 3.33 21.81 12.00
CA ALA A 76 3.47 20.40 12.34
C ALA A 76 2.21 19.58 12.00
N GLU A 77 1.02 20.13 12.26
CA GLU A 77 -0.26 19.46 11.91
C GLU A 77 -0.46 19.39 10.40
N TYR A 78 -0.13 20.47 9.69
CA TYR A 78 -0.16 20.48 8.23
C TYR A 78 0.83 19.48 7.64
N GLU A 79 2.06 19.43 8.14
CA GLU A 79 3.07 18.47 7.69
C GLU A 79 2.61 17.03 7.91
N ALA A 80 2.02 16.72 9.08
CA ALA A 80 1.50 15.39 9.36
C ALA A 80 0.39 14.98 8.38
N GLU A 81 -0.54 15.90 8.09
CA GLU A 81 -1.61 15.68 7.10
C GLU A 81 -1.06 15.54 5.68
N PHE A 82 -0.11 16.39 5.29
CA PHE A 82 0.57 16.32 4.00
C PHE A 82 1.26 14.96 3.80
N LEU A 83 2.01 14.48 4.79
CA LEU A 83 2.70 13.18 4.76
C LEU A 83 1.75 11.98 4.79
N ARG A 84 0.57 12.14 5.40
CA ARG A 84 -0.47 11.10 5.38
C ARG A 84 -1.09 10.99 3.99
N LEU A 85 -1.45 12.12 3.40
CA LEU A 85 -2.19 12.20 2.14
C LEU A 85 -1.28 11.96 0.91
N SER A 86 -0.01 12.34 0.96
CA SER A 86 0.96 12.13 -0.13
C SER A 86 1.18 10.67 -0.51
N ARG A 87 0.83 9.73 0.37
CA ARG A 87 0.91 8.28 0.14
C ARG A 87 -0.06 7.77 -0.92
N TYR A 88 -1.06 8.58 -1.27
CA TYR A 88 -2.12 8.25 -2.20
C TYR A 88 -2.00 9.01 -3.52
N THR A 89 -1.03 9.91 -3.66
CA THR A 89 -0.84 10.73 -4.86
C THR A 89 0.02 9.99 -5.86
#